data_AF-A0A7V0WW69-F1
#
_entry.id   AF-A0A7V0WW69-F1
#
_cell.length_a   1.000
_cell.length_b   1.000
_cell.length_c   1.000
_cell.angle_alpha   90.00
_cell.angle_beta   90.00
_cell.angle_gamma   90.00
#
_symmetry.space_group_name_H-M   'P 1'
#
loop_
_entity.id
_entity.type
_entity.pdbx_description
1 polymer ?
#
loop_
_entity_poly.entity_id
_entity_poly.type
_entity_poly.pdbx_seq_one_letter_code
_entity_poly.pdbx_strand_id
1 'polypeptide(L)'
;MRKLFTFLIIALIRQALMEQEVITQWTFAADGDLTSNNGIGAVANLIGGTTEVSQVDALRVTNFPEQFEASGTAGIQLMLSTEGYENISMTYKGRTSGTMSRWAEIQYTIDGEAWFVLCDNNGGLFPRDEFHDFSFDFSEITGANDNENFGIRIVSIFSPIAFNDGLGNEFEANEAYQRSRDSGGDEYSGTGNWRFQDVTIRGDQLTTTEATKLSITSINNGNPIIAGGVFSISIQALDVTDAPTVVSGDTEVNIILETGTGQLSGNLNGTIKEGTSAVTISGILYDTPESGVSVVVAAVGLDSATSETFTVLSNEGVIHYWHFNTLSGTVNEVFSDFSINQLSARITYPGTGDGYMDERTHRPADPVSDLNLHHGQEPEQGAVLRVRNPANTRELLLEVPTTGFKDIEVAFAITRTSSGAQEQEFYYSTDGGSNWDIVGEAYTVP
;
A
#
# COMPACT_ATOMS: atom_id res chain seq x y z
N MET A 1 23.49 30.79 -26.52
CA MET A 1 22.19 30.53 -25.85
C MET A 1 21.52 29.36 -26.54
N ARG A 2 21.70 28.15 -26.01
CA ARG A 2 21.13 26.91 -26.55
C ARG A 2 19.96 26.54 -25.64
N LYS A 3 18.72 26.63 -26.14
CA LYS A 3 17.51 26.37 -25.35
C LYS A 3 17.34 24.86 -25.19
N LEU A 4 17.31 24.38 -23.95
CA LEU A 4 16.92 23.02 -23.58
C LEU A 4 15.40 22.87 -23.82
N PHE A 5 15.00 21.86 -24.59
CA PHE A 5 13.62 21.38 -24.66
C PHE A 5 13.47 20.23 -23.68
N THR A 6 12.71 20.45 -22.60
CA THR A 6 12.28 19.39 -21.69
C THR A 6 11.11 18.66 -22.34
N PHE A 7 11.28 17.38 -22.67
CA PHE A 7 10.19 16.50 -23.08
C PHE A 7 9.44 16.02 -21.83
N LEU A 8 8.19 16.46 -21.67
CA LEU A 8 7.26 15.92 -20.70
C LEU A 8 6.65 14.64 -21.31
N ILE A 9 6.99 13.48 -20.76
CA ILE A 9 6.34 12.21 -21.10
C ILE A 9 4.99 12.18 -20.37
N ILE A 10 3.91 12.42 -21.10
CA ILE A 10 2.54 12.15 -20.62
C ILE A 10 2.30 10.66 -20.85
N ALA A 11 2.31 9.88 -19.78
CA ALA A 11 1.83 8.50 -19.80
C ALA A 11 0.32 8.53 -20.05
N LEU A 12 -0.10 8.19 -21.28
CA LEU A 12 -1.50 7.89 -21.57
C LEU A 12 -1.82 6.54 -20.94
N ILE A 13 -2.38 6.55 -19.73
CA ILE A 13 -3.07 5.38 -19.18
C ILE A 13 -4.36 5.25 -19.98
N ARG A 14 -4.43 4.25 -20.87
CA ARG A 14 -5.71 3.79 -21.40
C ARG A 14 -6.38 3.00 -20.28
N GLN A 15 -7.35 3.61 -19.57
CA GLN A 15 -8.33 2.82 -18.83
C GLN A 15 -9.10 2.00 -19.86
N ALA A 16 -9.01 0.68 -19.74
CA ALA A 16 -10.00 -0.20 -20.35
C ALA A 16 -11.30 0.07 -19.58
N LEU A 17 -12.29 0.68 -20.23
CA LEU A 17 -13.67 0.64 -19.73
C LEU A 17 -14.07 -0.83 -19.73
N MET A 18 -14.20 -1.45 -18.56
CA MET A 18 -14.93 -2.70 -18.45
C MET A 18 -16.40 -2.41 -18.77
N GLU A 19 -17.05 -3.34 -19.46
CA GLU A 19 -18.49 -3.23 -19.71
C GLU A 19 -19.23 -3.56 -18.42
N GLN A 20 -20.10 -2.67 -17.94
CA GLN A 20 -20.86 -2.89 -16.71
C GLN A 20 -21.69 -4.17 -16.79
N GLU A 21 -21.62 -4.99 -15.74
CA GLU A 21 -22.36 -6.23 -15.62
C GLU A 21 -23.83 -5.96 -15.30
N VAL A 22 -24.72 -6.88 -15.69
CA VAL A 22 -26.15 -6.79 -15.34
C VAL A 22 -26.33 -7.29 -13.92
N ILE A 23 -26.65 -6.37 -13.00
CA ILE A 23 -26.99 -6.69 -11.62
C ILE A 23 -28.37 -7.34 -11.58
N THR A 24 -29.35 -6.71 -12.25
CA THR A 24 -30.70 -7.26 -12.35
C THR A 24 -31.47 -6.73 -13.54
N GLN A 25 -32.52 -7.46 -13.92
CA GLN A 25 -33.42 -7.07 -14.99
C GLN A 25 -34.87 -7.48 -14.70
N TRP A 26 -35.80 -6.56 -14.96
CA TRP A 26 -37.22 -6.83 -15.13
C TRP A 26 -37.56 -6.80 -16.63
N THR A 27 -37.82 -7.97 -17.20
CA THR A 27 -38.10 -8.11 -18.63
C THR A 27 -39.54 -7.75 -18.98
N PHE A 28 -40.48 -8.05 -18.07
CA PHE A 28 -41.92 -7.96 -18.29
C PHE A 28 -42.39 -8.72 -19.54
N ALA A 29 -41.76 -9.87 -19.81
CA ALA A 29 -41.99 -10.69 -21.00
C ALA A 29 -43.23 -11.61 -20.90
N ALA A 30 -43.93 -11.58 -19.77
CA ALA A 30 -45.17 -12.31 -19.55
C ALA A 30 -46.15 -11.46 -18.75
N ASP A 31 -47.44 -11.65 -19.03
CA ASP A 31 -48.53 -10.96 -18.35
C ASP A 31 -48.55 -11.26 -16.85
N GLY A 32 -48.57 -10.22 -16.01
CA GLY A 32 -48.52 -10.34 -14.55
C GLY A 32 -47.14 -10.69 -13.98
N ASP A 33 -46.12 -10.84 -14.81
CA ASP A 33 -44.76 -11.11 -14.34
C ASP A 33 -44.05 -9.80 -13.99
N LEU A 34 -44.10 -9.45 -12.71
CA LEU A 34 -43.39 -8.30 -12.16
C LEU A 34 -42.01 -8.67 -11.61
N THR A 35 -41.53 -9.89 -11.87
CA THR A 35 -40.34 -10.41 -11.19
C THR A 35 -39.03 -10.01 -11.87
N SER A 36 -37.97 -10.00 -11.07
CA SER A 36 -36.58 -9.89 -11.54
C SER A 36 -35.74 -11.08 -11.09
N ASN A 37 -34.56 -11.20 -11.70
CA ASN A 37 -33.55 -12.20 -11.34
C ASN A 37 -32.73 -11.88 -10.06
N ASN A 38 -32.97 -10.75 -9.38
CA ASN A 38 -32.31 -10.38 -8.13
C ASN A 38 -33.12 -10.84 -6.90
N GLY A 39 -32.44 -11.39 -5.89
CA GLY A 39 -33.04 -12.03 -4.71
C GLY A 39 -33.66 -11.06 -3.68
N ILE A 40 -33.30 -9.77 -3.69
CA ILE A 40 -33.93 -8.71 -2.88
C ILE A 40 -34.76 -7.81 -3.79
N GLY A 41 -35.98 -7.45 -3.35
CA GLY A 41 -36.85 -6.56 -4.13
C GLY A 41 -37.28 -7.16 -5.47
N ALA A 42 -37.30 -8.50 -5.55
CA ALA A 42 -37.50 -9.32 -6.74
C ALA A 42 -38.81 -9.08 -7.50
N VAL A 43 -39.64 -8.11 -7.09
CA VAL A 43 -40.95 -7.79 -7.65
C VAL A 43 -41.08 -6.27 -7.77
N ALA A 44 -41.36 -5.77 -8.97
CA ALA A 44 -41.70 -4.38 -9.20
C ALA A 44 -43.03 -4.04 -8.48
N ASN A 45 -43.04 -2.97 -7.69
CA ASN A 45 -44.22 -2.53 -6.96
C ASN A 45 -44.89 -1.36 -7.69
N LEU A 46 -46.22 -1.39 -7.74
CA LEU A 46 -47.03 -0.28 -8.24
C LEU A 46 -47.37 0.66 -7.08
N ILE A 47 -47.09 1.95 -7.26
CA ILE A 47 -47.21 2.96 -6.19
C ILE A 47 -48.14 4.11 -6.60
N GLY A 48 -48.62 4.86 -5.62
CA GLY A 48 -49.49 6.04 -5.81
C GLY A 48 -50.84 5.72 -6.45
N GLY A 49 -51.37 4.51 -6.19
CA GLY A 49 -52.68 4.07 -6.70
C GLY A 49 -52.65 3.46 -8.10
N THR A 50 -51.49 3.38 -8.75
CA THR A 50 -51.38 2.75 -10.06
C THR A 50 -51.68 1.26 -10.03
N THR A 51 -52.18 0.73 -11.15
CA THR A 51 -52.57 -0.67 -11.30
C THR A 51 -52.08 -1.24 -12.62
N GLU A 52 -51.85 -2.56 -12.62
CA GLU A 52 -51.47 -3.30 -13.82
C GLU A 52 -52.69 -3.51 -14.72
N VAL A 53 -52.46 -3.46 -16.03
CA VAL A 53 -53.39 -3.91 -17.06
C VAL A 53 -52.75 -5.04 -17.84
N SER A 54 -53.49 -6.13 -18.03
CA SER A 54 -52.98 -7.32 -18.69
C SER A 54 -52.33 -7.02 -20.04
N GLN A 55 -51.08 -7.47 -20.22
CA GLN A 55 -50.28 -7.32 -21.44
C GLN A 55 -49.15 -8.35 -21.49
N VAL A 56 -48.92 -8.95 -22.66
CA VAL A 56 -48.00 -10.09 -22.81
C VAL A 56 -46.53 -9.66 -22.93
N ASP A 57 -46.26 -8.46 -23.43
CA ASP A 57 -44.92 -8.04 -23.86
C ASP A 57 -44.39 -6.80 -23.16
N ALA A 58 -45.07 -6.29 -22.13
CA ALA A 58 -44.62 -5.12 -21.36
C ALA A 58 -45.41 -5.03 -20.05
N LEU A 59 -44.81 -4.42 -19.03
CA LEU A 59 -45.57 -4.00 -17.85
C LEU A 59 -46.39 -2.77 -18.23
N ARG A 60 -47.71 -2.94 -18.35
CA ARG A 60 -48.64 -1.85 -18.62
C ARG A 60 -49.28 -1.35 -17.34
N VAL A 61 -49.04 -0.09 -17.01
CA VAL A 61 -49.51 0.56 -15.79
C VAL A 61 -50.55 1.63 -16.13
N THR A 62 -51.64 1.71 -15.36
CA THR A 62 -52.70 2.72 -15.47
C THR A 62 -53.14 3.21 -14.08
N ASN A 63 -54.25 3.96 -14.00
CA ASN A 63 -54.81 4.49 -12.76
C ASN A 63 -53.86 5.48 -12.08
N PHE A 64 -53.26 6.34 -12.89
CA PHE A 64 -52.45 7.46 -12.43
C PHE A 64 -53.33 8.56 -11.82
N PRO A 65 -52.75 9.50 -11.05
CA PRO A 65 -53.48 10.62 -10.46
C PRO A 65 -54.29 11.42 -11.47
N GLU A 66 -55.34 12.06 -10.99
CA GLU A 66 -56.12 12.98 -11.80
C GLU A 66 -55.31 14.23 -12.15
N GLN A 67 -55.74 14.96 -13.18
CA GLN A 67 -55.11 16.22 -13.56
C GLN A 67 -55.04 17.18 -12.36
N PHE A 68 -53.90 17.88 -12.22
CA PHE A 68 -53.61 18.85 -11.15
C PHE A 68 -53.39 18.28 -9.75
N GLU A 69 -53.38 16.95 -9.58
CA GLU A 69 -53.22 16.32 -8.26
C GLU A 69 -51.98 15.42 -8.20
N ALA A 70 -51.40 15.30 -7.00
CA ALA A 70 -50.43 14.26 -6.61
C ALA A 70 -49.22 14.01 -7.56
N SER A 71 -48.66 15.07 -8.15
CA SER A 71 -47.40 15.01 -8.91
C SER A 71 -46.28 14.33 -8.12
N GLY A 72 -45.52 13.45 -8.78
CA GLY A 72 -44.36 12.78 -8.20
C GLY A 72 -44.67 11.63 -7.24
N THR A 73 -45.92 11.16 -7.18
CA THR A 73 -46.34 10.14 -6.19
C THR A 73 -46.65 8.76 -6.77
N ALA A 74 -46.87 8.67 -8.09
CA ALA A 74 -47.50 7.50 -8.70
C ALA A 74 -46.71 6.98 -9.90
N GLY A 75 -46.51 5.66 -9.94
CA GLY A 75 -45.69 4.98 -10.94
C GLY A 75 -45.21 3.62 -10.44
N ILE A 76 -43.95 3.26 -10.72
CA ILE A 76 -43.35 2.00 -10.29
C ILE A 76 -42.20 2.20 -9.30
N GLN A 77 -42.02 1.24 -8.40
CA GLN A 77 -40.91 1.15 -7.46
C GLN A 77 -40.18 -0.19 -7.64
N LEU A 78 -38.86 -0.12 -7.71
CA LEU A 78 -37.94 -1.22 -7.93
C LEU A 78 -36.94 -1.22 -6.77
N MET A 79 -37.03 -2.19 -5.87
CA MET A 79 -36.02 -2.39 -4.82
C MET A 79 -35.00 -3.41 -5.33
N LEU A 80 -33.73 -3.23 -5.01
CA LEU A 80 -32.66 -4.15 -5.41
C LEU A 80 -31.45 -4.04 -4.48
N SER A 81 -30.62 -5.08 -4.44
CA SER A 81 -29.28 -4.98 -3.86
C SER A 81 -28.25 -4.65 -4.94
N THR A 82 -27.36 -3.71 -4.63
CA THR A 82 -26.14 -3.37 -5.38
C THR A 82 -24.87 -3.82 -4.63
N GLU A 83 -25.01 -4.67 -3.62
CA GLU A 83 -23.89 -5.26 -2.87
C GLU A 83 -22.89 -5.93 -3.82
N GLY A 84 -21.60 -5.62 -3.66
CA GLY A 84 -20.54 -6.07 -4.55
C GLY A 84 -20.49 -5.36 -5.92
N TYR A 85 -21.16 -4.22 -6.09
CA TYR A 85 -21.08 -3.40 -7.31
C TYR A 85 -20.92 -1.89 -7.03
N GLU A 86 -20.29 -1.19 -7.97
CA GLU A 86 -20.18 0.28 -8.02
C GLU A 86 -20.55 0.83 -9.41
N ASN A 87 -20.56 2.16 -9.57
CA ASN A 87 -20.90 2.83 -10.83
C ASN A 87 -22.28 2.43 -11.39
N ILE A 88 -23.29 2.44 -10.51
CA ILE A 88 -24.62 1.93 -10.81
C ILE A 88 -25.29 2.74 -11.93
N SER A 89 -25.93 2.05 -12.89
CA SER A 89 -26.74 2.67 -13.95
C SER A 89 -28.03 1.90 -14.21
N MET A 90 -29.03 2.59 -14.74
CA MET A 90 -30.31 2.01 -15.17
C MET A 90 -30.57 2.31 -16.63
N THR A 91 -31.13 1.33 -17.35
CA THR A 91 -31.75 1.53 -18.66
C THR A 91 -33.16 0.94 -18.69
N TYR A 92 -34.09 1.56 -19.42
CA TYR A 92 -35.38 0.93 -19.72
C TYR A 92 -35.98 1.44 -21.03
N LYS A 93 -36.93 0.68 -21.59
CA LYS A 93 -37.77 1.12 -22.70
C LYS A 93 -39.13 1.56 -22.20
N GLY A 94 -39.48 2.81 -22.45
CA GLY A 94 -40.74 3.42 -22.02
C GLY A 94 -41.65 3.73 -23.19
N ARG A 95 -42.94 3.40 -23.06
CA ARG A 95 -44.00 3.79 -24.00
C ARG A 95 -45.18 4.35 -23.24
N THR A 96 -45.89 5.32 -23.80
CA THR A 96 -47.05 5.95 -23.17
C THR A 96 -48.23 6.07 -24.15
N SER A 97 -49.45 6.00 -23.63
CA SER A 97 -50.66 6.32 -24.42
C SER A 97 -50.84 7.83 -24.60
N GLY A 98 -51.63 8.23 -25.59
CA GLY A 98 -51.80 9.66 -25.92
C GLY A 98 -52.41 10.55 -24.85
N THR A 99 -53.20 10.00 -23.92
CA THR A 99 -53.80 10.76 -22.80
C THR A 99 -52.93 10.74 -21.54
N MET A 100 -51.84 9.96 -21.51
CA MET A 100 -51.00 9.81 -20.32
C MET A 100 -49.82 10.78 -20.35
N SER A 101 -49.33 11.16 -19.16
CA SER A 101 -48.19 12.08 -19.03
C SER A 101 -46.98 11.59 -19.83
N ARG A 102 -46.27 12.53 -20.46
CA ARG A 102 -44.97 12.26 -21.08
C ARG A 102 -43.79 12.45 -20.12
N TRP A 103 -44.05 13.04 -18.95
CA TRP A 103 -43.03 13.38 -17.96
C TRP A 103 -42.96 12.34 -16.85
N ALA A 104 -41.76 11.83 -16.64
CA ALA A 104 -41.41 10.91 -15.57
C ALA A 104 -40.21 11.46 -14.80
N GLU A 105 -40.28 11.41 -13.47
CA GLU A 105 -39.18 11.70 -12.57
C GLU A 105 -38.59 10.39 -12.03
N ILE A 106 -37.27 10.33 -12.03
CA ILE A 106 -36.50 9.21 -11.50
C ILE A 106 -36.07 9.58 -10.09
N GLN A 107 -36.48 8.76 -9.13
CA GLN A 107 -36.13 8.91 -7.73
C GLN A 107 -35.34 7.68 -7.26
N TYR A 108 -34.54 7.83 -6.22
CA TYR A 108 -33.79 6.74 -5.60
C TYR A 108 -33.83 6.78 -4.09
N THR A 109 -33.51 5.65 -3.46
CA THR A 109 -33.31 5.51 -2.03
C THR A 109 -32.03 4.73 -1.77
N ILE A 110 -31.34 5.08 -0.69
CA ILE A 110 -30.12 4.39 -0.22
C ILE A 110 -30.36 3.65 1.10
N ASP A 111 -31.56 3.76 1.67
CA ASP A 111 -31.94 3.18 2.97
C ASP A 111 -33.28 2.43 2.90
N GLY A 112 -33.95 2.43 1.75
CA GLY A 112 -35.28 1.85 1.57
C GLY A 112 -36.43 2.73 2.07
N GLU A 113 -36.15 3.85 2.72
CA GLU A 113 -37.14 4.69 3.41
C GLU A 113 -37.21 6.10 2.83
N ALA A 114 -36.09 6.81 2.76
CA ALA A 114 -35.99 8.17 2.24
C ALA A 114 -35.76 8.16 0.73
N TRP A 115 -36.54 8.97 0.00
CA TRP A 115 -36.50 9.05 -1.46
C TRP A 115 -36.01 10.41 -1.91
N PHE A 116 -35.05 10.41 -2.83
CA PHE A 116 -34.39 11.58 -3.40
C PHE A 116 -34.61 11.61 -4.91
N VAL A 117 -34.68 12.81 -5.50
CA VAL A 117 -34.79 12.98 -6.95
C VAL A 117 -33.42 12.87 -7.60
N LEU A 118 -33.29 12.04 -8.63
CA LEU A 118 -32.13 12.03 -9.52
C LEU A 118 -32.29 13.08 -10.62
N CYS A 119 -33.30 12.90 -11.48
CA CYS A 119 -33.61 13.77 -12.62
C CYS A 119 -34.99 13.41 -13.22
N ASP A 120 -35.40 14.11 -14.28
CA ASP A 120 -36.56 13.75 -15.09
C ASP A 120 -36.16 13.21 -16.47
N ASN A 121 -37.14 12.64 -17.19
CA ASN A 121 -36.97 12.06 -18.52
C ASN A 121 -37.00 13.07 -19.67
N ASN A 122 -36.97 14.36 -19.39
CA ASN A 122 -37.06 15.48 -20.33
C ASN A 122 -38.28 15.41 -21.27
N GLY A 123 -39.40 14.87 -20.77
CA GLY A 123 -40.63 14.68 -21.55
C GLY A 123 -40.50 13.64 -22.66
N GLY A 124 -39.47 12.79 -22.61
CA GLY A 124 -39.04 11.88 -23.68
C GLY A 124 -39.97 10.70 -23.97
N LEU A 125 -41.08 10.54 -23.23
CA LEU A 125 -42.14 9.59 -23.61
C LEU A 125 -43.01 10.11 -24.77
N PHE A 126 -42.58 11.17 -25.45
CA PHE A 126 -43.19 11.67 -26.68
C PHE A 126 -42.27 11.37 -27.88
N PRO A 127 -42.82 10.97 -29.04
CA PRO A 127 -44.24 10.75 -29.35
C PRO A 127 -44.88 9.56 -28.62
N ARG A 128 -46.20 9.63 -28.39
CA ARG A 128 -46.99 8.52 -27.84
C ARG A 128 -46.90 7.27 -28.70
N ASP A 129 -47.33 6.17 -28.11
CA ASP A 129 -47.57 4.90 -28.77
C ASP A 129 -46.31 4.24 -29.39
N GLU A 130 -45.13 4.76 -29.07
CA GLU A 130 -43.81 4.28 -29.47
C GLU A 130 -42.95 4.00 -28.22
N PHE A 131 -42.03 3.06 -28.34
CA PHE A 131 -41.04 2.79 -27.29
C PHE A 131 -39.82 3.68 -27.46
N HIS A 132 -39.39 4.27 -26.36
CA HIS A 132 -38.21 5.13 -26.25
C HIS A 132 -37.23 4.51 -25.25
N ASP A 133 -35.94 4.53 -25.59
CA ASP A 133 -34.89 4.08 -24.68
C ASP A 133 -34.49 5.20 -23.72
N PHE A 134 -34.38 4.88 -22.43
CA PHE A 134 -33.90 5.79 -21.40
C PHE A 134 -32.69 5.19 -20.70
N SER A 135 -31.76 6.05 -20.28
CA SER A 135 -30.58 5.69 -19.50
C SER A 135 -30.34 6.73 -18.42
N PHE A 136 -30.05 6.26 -17.21
CA PHE A 136 -29.83 7.07 -16.02
C PHE A 136 -28.59 6.56 -15.29
N ASP A 137 -27.73 7.49 -14.89
CA ASP A 137 -26.46 7.22 -14.22
C ASP A 137 -26.57 7.58 -12.73
N PHE A 138 -26.20 6.65 -11.86
CA PHE A 138 -26.15 6.81 -10.41
C PHE A 138 -24.72 6.76 -9.87
N SER A 139 -23.69 6.75 -10.73
CA SER A 139 -22.28 6.66 -10.32
C SER A 139 -21.83 7.78 -9.39
N GLU A 140 -22.44 8.97 -9.48
CA GLU A 140 -22.18 10.08 -8.57
C GLU A 140 -22.85 9.93 -7.19
N ILE A 141 -23.73 8.94 -7.01
CA ILE A 141 -24.44 8.67 -5.77
C ILE A 141 -23.65 7.65 -4.95
N THR A 142 -22.78 8.12 -4.06
CA THR A 142 -21.92 7.24 -3.24
C THR A 142 -22.70 6.16 -2.48
N GLY A 143 -23.89 6.49 -1.97
CA GLY A 143 -24.73 5.53 -1.25
C GLY A 143 -25.43 4.49 -2.12
N ALA A 144 -25.30 4.55 -3.44
CA ALA A 144 -25.82 3.52 -4.35
C ALA A 144 -24.83 2.35 -4.53
N ASN A 145 -23.55 2.55 -4.25
CA ASN A 145 -22.54 1.50 -4.35
C ASN A 145 -22.61 0.57 -3.12
N ASP A 146 -22.39 -0.72 -3.33
CA ASP A 146 -22.31 -1.74 -2.27
C ASP A 146 -23.48 -1.71 -1.27
N ASN A 147 -24.72 -1.63 -1.76
CA ASN A 147 -25.87 -1.35 -0.90
C ASN A 147 -26.99 -2.39 -1.04
N GLU A 148 -27.23 -3.14 0.03
CA GLU A 148 -28.31 -4.13 0.13
C GLU A 148 -29.74 -3.53 0.04
N ASN A 149 -29.91 -2.24 0.37
CA ASN A 149 -31.20 -1.56 0.52
C ASN A 149 -31.48 -0.51 -0.56
N PHE A 150 -30.74 -0.53 -1.67
CA PHE A 150 -30.93 0.43 -2.76
C PHE A 150 -32.30 0.28 -3.45
N GLY A 151 -32.83 1.37 -3.99
CA GLY A 151 -34.09 1.34 -4.72
C GLY A 151 -34.28 2.51 -5.65
N ILE A 152 -35.08 2.30 -6.70
CA ILE A 152 -35.41 3.28 -7.74
C ILE A 152 -36.93 3.38 -7.88
N ARG A 153 -37.44 4.59 -8.08
CA ARG A 153 -38.83 4.86 -8.45
C ARG A 153 -38.88 5.64 -9.74
N ILE A 154 -39.87 5.33 -10.57
CA ILE A 154 -40.20 6.08 -11.78
C ILE A 154 -41.63 6.57 -11.62
N VAL A 155 -41.81 7.87 -11.41
CA VAL A 155 -43.11 8.47 -11.05
C VAL A 155 -43.53 9.53 -12.06
N SER A 156 -44.84 9.64 -12.30
CA SER A 156 -45.41 10.70 -13.14
C SER A 156 -45.36 12.04 -12.41
N ILE A 157 -44.88 13.07 -13.11
CA ILE A 157 -44.83 14.44 -12.61
C ILE A 157 -45.60 15.39 -13.54
N PHE A 158 -46.00 16.54 -12.99
CA PHE A 158 -46.38 17.68 -13.80
C PHE A 158 -45.23 18.11 -14.71
N SER A 159 -45.57 18.75 -15.83
CA SER A 159 -44.55 19.28 -16.74
C SER A 159 -43.69 20.32 -16.01
N PRO A 160 -42.36 20.16 -15.91
CA PRO A 160 -41.49 21.13 -15.27
C PRO A 160 -41.31 22.41 -16.10
N ILE A 161 -41.86 22.43 -17.33
CA ILE A 161 -41.90 23.58 -18.23
C ILE A 161 -43.35 23.92 -18.58
N ALA A 162 -43.61 25.18 -18.90
CA ALA A 162 -44.91 25.62 -19.42
C ALA A 162 -45.22 24.94 -20.76
N PHE A 163 -46.49 24.65 -21.03
CA PHE A 163 -46.90 23.95 -22.25
C PHE A 163 -48.32 24.28 -22.72
N ASN A 164 -48.58 24.04 -24.01
CA ASN A 164 -49.92 23.96 -24.58
C ASN A 164 -50.28 22.48 -24.76
N ASP A 165 -51.49 22.08 -24.37
CA ASP A 165 -51.92 20.68 -24.42
C ASP A 165 -52.36 20.20 -25.82
N GLY A 166 -52.40 21.10 -26.81
CA GLY A 166 -52.88 20.82 -28.16
C GLY A 166 -54.41 20.79 -28.29
N LEU A 167 -55.14 21.24 -27.27
CA LEU A 167 -56.59 21.43 -27.23
C LEU A 167 -56.99 22.91 -27.05
N GLY A 168 -56.01 23.79 -26.90
CA GLY A 168 -56.22 25.23 -26.72
C GLY A 168 -56.06 25.70 -25.28
N ASN A 169 -55.64 24.82 -24.36
CA ASN A 169 -55.29 25.20 -23.00
C ASN A 169 -53.78 25.46 -22.89
N GLU A 170 -53.43 26.42 -22.05
CA GLU A 170 -52.04 26.75 -21.68
C GLU A 170 -51.88 26.53 -20.18
N PHE A 171 -50.77 25.92 -19.79
CA PHE A 171 -50.42 25.60 -18.41
C PHE A 171 -49.03 26.12 -18.10
N GLU A 172 -48.86 26.65 -16.90
CA GLU A 172 -47.57 27.08 -16.40
C GLU A 172 -46.71 25.87 -15.96
N ALA A 173 -45.42 26.12 -15.75
CA ALA A 173 -44.51 25.09 -15.24
C ALA A 173 -44.95 24.57 -13.87
N ASN A 174 -44.89 23.25 -13.69
CA ASN A 174 -45.25 22.51 -12.48
C ASN A 174 -46.73 22.66 -12.06
N GLU A 175 -47.63 22.93 -13.00
CA GLU A 175 -49.06 23.07 -12.72
C GLU A 175 -49.88 21.83 -13.09
N ALA A 176 -49.50 21.15 -14.19
CA ALA A 176 -50.36 20.19 -14.87
C ALA A 176 -49.58 19.03 -15.50
N TYR A 177 -50.19 17.84 -15.60
CA TYR A 177 -49.62 16.75 -16.39
C TYR A 177 -49.74 17.07 -17.87
N GLN A 178 -48.61 17.04 -18.59
CA GLN A 178 -48.59 17.16 -20.04
C GLN A 178 -48.73 15.78 -20.68
N ARG A 179 -49.88 15.52 -21.30
CA ARG A 179 -50.14 14.29 -22.06
C ARG A 179 -49.13 14.10 -23.19
N SER A 180 -48.90 12.86 -23.62
CA SER A 180 -47.99 12.53 -24.75
C SER A 180 -48.59 12.75 -26.14
N ARG A 181 -49.48 13.73 -26.25
CA ARG A 181 -50.06 14.18 -27.52
C ARG A 181 -49.85 15.69 -27.63
N ASP A 182 -49.53 16.14 -28.83
CA ASP A 182 -49.23 17.52 -29.19
C ASP A 182 -50.40 18.24 -29.88
N SER A 183 -51.40 17.50 -30.41
CA SER A 183 -52.61 18.07 -31.00
C SER A 183 -53.81 17.10 -31.01
N GLY A 184 -55.02 17.63 -30.85
CA GLY A 184 -56.30 16.89 -30.97
C GLY A 184 -56.48 15.78 -29.91
N GLY A 185 -57.47 14.89 -30.07
CA GLY A 185 -57.72 13.79 -29.11
C GLY A 185 -58.23 14.24 -27.73
N ASP A 186 -58.23 13.34 -26.75
CA ASP A 186 -58.79 13.60 -25.42
C ASP A 186 -57.76 14.19 -24.45
N GLU A 187 -58.23 14.97 -23.47
CA GLU A 187 -57.41 15.57 -22.41
C GLU A 187 -56.54 14.54 -21.65
N TYR A 188 -55.64 15.03 -20.79
CA TYR A 188 -54.93 14.14 -19.87
C TYR A 188 -55.94 13.29 -19.09
N SER A 189 -55.62 12.01 -18.90
CA SER A 189 -56.42 11.11 -18.10
C SER A 189 -55.55 10.12 -17.33
N GLY A 190 -55.84 9.93 -16.05
CA GLY A 190 -55.23 8.89 -15.21
C GLY A 190 -55.51 7.46 -15.70
N THR A 191 -56.54 7.28 -16.54
CA THR A 191 -56.82 6.00 -17.24
C THR A 191 -55.95 5.78 -18.48
N GLY A 192 -55.16 6.80 -18.86
CA GLY A 192 -53.99 6.62 -19.69
C GLY A 192 -53.00 5.61 -19.09
N ASN A 193 -52.04 5.15 -19.88
CA ASN A 193 -51.11 4.12 -19.45
C ASN A 193 -49.67 4.34 -19.91
N TRP A 194 -48.76 3.96 -19.02
CA TRP A 194 -47.35 3.73 -19.31
C TRP A 194 -47.10 2.24 -19.58
N ARG A 195 -46.04 1.96 -20.32
CA ARG A 195 -45.52 0.63 -20.59
C ARG A 195 -44.01 0.63 -20.41
N PHE A 196 -43.52 -0.40 -19.73
CA PHE A 196 -42.11 -0.62 -19.49
C PHE A 196 -41.67 -1.95 -20.08
N GLN A 197 -40.47 -1.97 -20.66
CA GLN A 197 -39.76 -3.16 -21.11
C GLN A 197 -38.29 -3.05 -20.70
N ASP A 198 -37.66 -4.21 -20.51
CA ASP A 198 -36.21 -4.35 -20.35
C ASP A 198 -35.60 -3.41 -19.30
N VAL A 199 -36.27 -3.21 -18.15
CA VAL A 199 -35.70 -2.39 -17.07
C VAL A 199 -34.49 -3.12 -16.51
N THR A 200 -33.30 -2.60 -16.79
CA THR A 200 -32.03 -3.26 -16.55
C THR A 200 -31.17 -2.38 -15.68
N ILE A 201 -30.67 -2.92 -14.58
CA ILE A 201 -29.70 -2.28 -13.70
C ILE A 201 -28.33 -2.90 -13.94
N ARG A 202 -27.33 -2.04 -14.06
CA ARG A 202 -25.94 -2.43 -14.29
C ARG A 202 -25.00 -1.76 -13.29
N GLY A 203 -23.82 -2.34 -13.13
CA GLY A 203 -22.72 -1.76 -12.38
C GLY A 203 -21.41 -2.45 -12.70
N ASP A 204 -20.31 -1.85 -12.28
CA ASP A 204 -19.00 -2.49 -12.27
C ASP A 204 -18.91 -3.36 -11.02
N GLN A 205 -18.43 -4.60 -11.16
CA GLN A 205 -18.25 -5.47 -10.00
C GLN A 205 -17.17 -4.87 -9.07
N LEU A 206 -17.50 -4.68 -7.80
CA LEU A 206 -16.53 -4.35 -6.77
C LEU A 206 -15.61 -5.55 -6.60
N THR A 207 -14.37 -5.40 -7.02
CA THR A 207 -13.32 -6.34 -6.63
C THR A 207 -12.90 -5.96 -5.21
N THR A 208 -13.57 -6.49 -4.19
CA THR A 208 -12.95 -6.60 -2.86
C THR A 208 -11.84 -7.63 -3.01
N THR A 209 -10.66 -7.16 -3.36
CA THR A 209 -9.54 -8.06 -3.53
C THR A 209 -9.11 -8.52 -2.15
N GLU A 210 -9.28 -9.80 -1.84
CA GLU A 210 -8.72 -10.35 -0.61
C GLU A 210 -7.20 -10.48 -0.78
N ALA A 211 -6.47 -10.51 0.34
CA ALA A 211 -5.07 -10.90 0.30
C ALA A 211 -4.98 -12.33 -0.24
N THR A 212 -4.19 -12.53 -1.30
CA THR A 212 -3.98 -13.85 -1.91
C THR A 212 -2.55 -14.31 -1.83
N LYS A 213 -1.60 -13.40 -1.55
CA LYS A 213 -0.16 -13.71 -1.55
C LYS A 213 0.64 -12.85 -0.58
N LEU A 214 1.81 -13.33 -0.21
CA LEU A 214 2.80 -12.59 0.56
C LEU A 214 3.89 -12.01 -0.35
N SER A 215 4.57 -10.98 0.15
CA SER A 215 5.80 -10.43 -0.42
C SER A 215 6.76 -10.01 0.69
N ILE A 216 8.06 -10.19 0.45
CA ILE A 216 9.13 -9.72 1.35
C ILE A 216 9.56 -8.34 0.86
N THR A 217 9.27 -7.29 1.64
CA THR A 217 9.54 -5.90 1.24
C THR A 217 10.90 -5.41 1.70
N SER A 218 11.48 -6.04 2.73
CA SER A 218 12.77 -5.64 3.29
C SER A 218 13.39 -6.77 4.10
N ILE A 219 14.69 -7.00 3.89
CA ILE A 219 15.53 -7.82 4.75
C ILE A 219 16.50 -6.88 5.47
N ASN A 220 16.45 -6.91 6.80
CA ASN A 220 17.24 -6.12 7.74
C ASN A 220 17.30 -4.61 7.43
N ASN A 221 16.25 -4.06 6.82
CA ASN A 221 16.21 -2.67 6.35
C ASN A 221 17.37 -2.31 5.40
N GLY A 222 17.88 -3.30 4.66
CA GLY A 222 19.03 -3.16 3.77
C GLY A 222 20.38 -3.14 4.49
N ASN A 223 20.41 -3.25 5.82
CA ASN A 223 21.67 -3.31 6.58
C ASN A 223 22.34 -4.69 6.45
N PRO A 224 23.67 -4.76 6.54
CA PRO A 224 24.38 -6.03 6.57
C PRO A 224 23.87 -6.96 7.67
N ILE A 225 23.74 -8.26 7.37
CA ILE A 225 23.42 -9.29 8.36
C ILE A 225 24.74 -9.89 8.82
N ILE A 226 24.94 -9.96 10.13
CA ILE A 226 26.14 -10.53 10.76
C ILE A 226 25.78 -11.88 11.37
N ALA A 227 26.62 -12.90 11.17
CA ALA A 227 26.43 -14.22 11.76
C ALA A 227 26.29 -14.14 13.29
N GLY A 228 25.22 -14.74 13.83
CA GLY A 228 24.85 -14.68 15.25
C GLY A 228 24.25 -13.34 15.71
N GLY A 229 24.21 -12.32 14.84
CA GLY A 229 23.53 -11.05 15.07
C GLY A 229 22.04 -11.14 14.74
N VAL A 230 21.23 -10.37 15.47
CA VAL A 230 19.78 -10.29 15.20
C VAL A 230 19.51 -9.44 13.94
N PHE A 231 18.56 -9.88 13.13
CA PHE A 231 18.03 -9.09 12.02
C PHE A 231 16.49 -9.17 11.98
N SER A 232 15.89 -8.43 11.05
CA SER A 232 14.45 -8.38 10.84
C SER A 232 14.05 -8.62 9.39
N ILE A 233 12.82 -9.07 9.15
CA ILE A 233 12.22 -9.18 7.82
C ILE A 233 10.85 -8.50 7.84
N SER A 234 10.57 -7.64 6.85
CA SER A 234 9.25 -7.04 6.66
C SER A 234 8.49 -7.74 5.55
N ILE A 235 7.22 -8.05 5.84
CA ILE A 235 6.33 -8.86 5.00
C ILE A 235 5.06 -8.07 4.74
N GLN A 236 4.56 -8.15 3.51
CA GLN A 236 3.37 -7.48 3.03
C GLN A 236 2.41 -8.50 2.43
N ALA A 237 1.13 -8.45 2.81
CA ALA A 237 0.04 -9.14 2.15
C ALA A 237 -0.39 -8.32 0.92
N LEU A 238 -0.57 -9.02 -0.20
CA LEU A 238 -0.98 -8.46 -1.48
C LEU A 238 -2.19 -9.21 -2.02
N ASP A 239 -2.96 -8.54 -2.84
CA ASP A 239 -4.00 -9.18 -3.64
C ASP A 239 -3.47 -9.76 -4.97
N VAL A 240 -4.39 -10.28 -5.78
CA VAL A 240 -4.13 -10.80 -7.12
C VAL A 240 -3.47 -9.76 -8.06
N THR A 241 -3.68 -8.47 -7.82
CA THR A 241 -3.15 -7.36 -8.62
C THR A 241 -1.81 -6.78 -8.11
N ASP A 242 -1.21 -7.41 -7.10
CA ASP A 242 0.00 -6.92 -6.41
C ASP A 242 -0.22 -5.65 -5.56
N ALA A 243 -1.46 -5.31 -5.23
CA ALA A 243 -1.77 -4.18 -4.37
C ALA A 243 -1.74 -4.59 -2.87
N PRO A 244 -1.11 -3.79 -2.00
CA PRO A 244 -1.20 -3.94 -0.55
C PRO A 244 -2.64 -4.06 -0.06
N THR A 245 -2.96 -5.18 0.57
CA THR A 245 -4.34 -5.53 0.93
C THR A 245 -4.40 -6.08 2.34
N VAL A 246 -5.41 -5.67 3.10
CA VAL A 246 -5.57 -6.10 4.50
C VAL A 246 -6.02 -7.56 4.58
N VAL A 247 -5.61 -8.26 5.64
CA VAL A 247 -6.10 -9.62 5.91
C VAL A 247 -7.45 -9.59 6.63
N SER A 248 -8.35 -10.51 6.27
CA SER A 248 -9.71 -10.65 6.83
C SER A 248 -9.74 -11.38 8.19
N GLY A 249 -8.59 -11.83 8.69
CA GLY A 249 -8.39 -12.40 10.02
C GLY A 249 -6.92 -12.45 10.39
N ASP A 250 -6.62 -12.62 11.69
CA ASP A 250 -5.25 -12.78 12.18
C ASP A 250 -4.53 -13.90 11.42
N THR A 251 -3.52 -13.52 10.63
CA THR A 251 -2.79 -14.41 9.73
C THR A 251 -1.40 -14.68 10.28
N GLU A 252 -1.16 -15.90 10.73
CA GLU A 252 0.16 -16.34 11.19
C GLU A 252 1.10 -16.57 10.01
N VAL A 253 2.28 -15.94 10.07
CA VAL A 253 3.32 -16.02 9.05
C VAL A 253 4.55 -16.68 9.65
N ASN A 254 5.09 -17.67 8.95
CA ASN A 254 6.30 -18.40 9.34
C ASN A 254 7.44 -18.18 8.33
N ILE A 255 8.66 -18.04 8.85
CA ILE A 255 9.90 -17.91 8.06
C ILE A 255 10.62 -19.26 8.05
N ILE A 256 10.97 -19.75 6.86
CA ILE A 256 11.68 -21.02 6.65
C ILE A 256 12.95 -20.73 5.84
N LEU A 257 14.06 -21.40 6.19
CA LEU A 257 15.29 -21.35 5.39
C LEU A 257 15.07 -22.10 4.06
N GLU A 258 15.30 -21.41 2.94
CA GLU A 258 15.22 -22.01 1.60
C GLU A 258 16.59 -22.47 1.12
N THR A 259 17.58 -21.57 1.17
CA THR A 259 18.97 -21.87 0.81
C THR A 259 19.93 -21.37 1.88
N GLY A 260 21.09 -22.02 1.96
CA GLY A 260 22.13 -21.78 2.95
C GLY A 260 22.44 -23.03 3.77
N THR A 261 23.65 -23.10 4.30
CA THR A 261 24.14 -24.26 5.07
C THR A 261 24.07 -24.05 6.58
N GLY A 262 23.98 -22.81 7.04
CA GLY A 262 23.79 -22.43 8.43
C GLY A 262 22.38 -22.65 8.97
N GLN A 263 22.24 -22.40 10.27
CA GLN A 263 21.00 -22.55 11.02
C GLN A 263 20.26 -21.22 11.14
N LEU A 264 19.04 -21.17 10.61
CA LEU A 264 18.07 -20.10 10.88
C LEU A 264 17.36 -20.36 12.23
N SER A 265 17.37 -19.37 13.12
CA SER A 265 16.81 -19.49 14.48
C SER A 265 16.31 -18.14 15.03
N GLY A 266 15.99 -18.07 16.33
CA GLY A 266 15.42 -16.87 16.95
C GLY A 266 13.90 -16.81 16.79
N ASN A 267 13.36 -15.63 16.46
CA ASN A 267 11.93 -15.45 16.23
C ASN A 267 11.57 -15.65 14.75
N LEU A 268 10.97 -16.78 14.41
CA LEU A 268 10.62 -17.16 13.02
C LEU A 268 9.13 -17.03 12.70
N ASN A 269 8.33 -16.49 13.61
CA ASN A 269 6.89 -16.35 13.43
C ASN A 269 6.44 -14.91 13.67
N GLY A 270 5.41 -14.49 12.96
CA GLY A 270 4.74 -13.21 13.13
C GLY A 270 3.25 -13.34 12.83
N THR A 271 2.50 -12.28 13.09
CA THR A 271 1.07 -12.23 12.76
C THR A 271 0.77 -10.93 12.04
N ILE A 272 0.22 -11.01 10.84
CA ILE A 272 -0.47 -9.87 10.23
C ILE A 272 -1.85 -9.83 10.88
N LYS A 273 -2.14 -8.76 11.61
CA LYS A 273 -3.40 -8.61 12.35
C LYS A 273 -4.56 -8.34 11.40
N GLU A 274 -5.74 -8.84 11.74
CA GLU A 274 -6.98 -8.51 11.04
C GLU A 274 -7.09 -7.00 10.80
N GLY A 275 -7.46 -6.60 9.58
CA GLY A 275 -7.55 -5.20 9.18
C GLY A 275 -6.21 -4.50 8.93
N THR A 276 -5.09 -5.23 8.99
CA THR A 276 -3.76 -4.75 8.60
C THR A 276 -3.20 -5.57 7.44
N SER A 277 -2.19 -5.06 6.75
CA SER A 277 -1.63 -5.69 5.55
C SER A 277 -0.16 -6.10 5.69
N ALA A 278 0.49 -5.83 6.82
CA ALA A 278 1.93 -6.01 6.95
C ALA A 278 2.37 -6.37 8.36
N VAL A 279 3.53 -7.01 8.46
CA VAL A 279 4.21 -7.32 9.72
C VAL A 279 5.73 -7.26 9.53
N THR A 280 6.44 -6.80 10.56
CA THR A 280 7.91 -6.92 10.64
C THR A 280 8.26 -7.92 11.74
N ILE A 281 8.91 -9.01 11.36
CA ILE A 281 9.42 -10.02 12.29
C ILE A 281 10.86 -9.65 12.62
N SER A 282 11.13 -9.37 13.90
CA SER A 282 12.47 -9.02 14.40
C SER A 282 13.00 -10.09 15.35
N GLY A 283 14.32 -10.10 15.56
CA GLY A 283 14.97 -11.09 16.43
C GLY A 283 15.25 -12.43 15.72
N ILE A 284 15.38 -12.39 14.39
CA ILE A 284 15.78 -13.54 13.57
C ILE A 284 17.31 -13.67 13.67
N LEU A 285 17.82 -14.90 13.72
CA LEU A 285 19.24 -15.21 13.82
C LEU A 285 19.65 -16.16 12.69
N TYR A 286 20.86 -16.00 12.16
CA TYR A 286 21.52 -16.95 11.26
C TYR A 286 22.97 -17.12 11.71
N ASP A 287 23.46 -18.36 11.86
CA ASP A 287 24.70 -18.63 12.59
C ASP A 287 25.97 -18.72 11.73
N THR A 288 25.82 -18.90 10.42
CA THR A 288 26.94 -19.21 9.53
C THR A 288 27.18 -18.06 8.55
N PRO A 289 28.43 -17.56 8.42
CA PRO A 289 28.76 -16.57 7.42
C PRO A 289 28.87 -17.23 6.04
N GLU A 290 27.96 -16.89 5.14
CA GLU A 290 27.92 -17.38 3.77
C GLU A 290 27.13 -16.45 2.84
N SER A 291 27.37 -16.56 1.54
CA SER A 291 26.60 -15.89 0.49
C SER A 291 25.54 -16.82 -0.09
N GLY A 292 24.44 -16.26 -0.61
CA GLY A 292 23.44 -17.05 -1.31
C GLY A 292 22.35 -17.61 -0.40
N VAL A 293 22.18 -17.03 0.80
CA VAL A 293 21.13 -17.41 1.75
C VAL A 293 19.80 -16.81 1.28
N SER A 294 18.72 -17.58 1.31
CA SER A 294 17.37 -17.08 1.07
C SER A 294 16.36 -17.75 2.00
N VAL A 295 15.23 -17.10 2.18
CA VAL A 295 14.14 -17.59 3.05
C VAL A 295 12.81 -17.59 2.30
N VAL A 296 11.90 -18.47 2.72
CA VAL A 296 10.48 -18.44 2.35
C VAL A 296 9.67 -17.89 3.51
N VAL A 297 8.74 -16.98 3.21
CA VAL A 297 7.66 -16.60 4.11
C VAL A 297 6.37 -17.25 3.65
N ALA A 298 5.71 -17.97 4.54
CA ALA A 298 4.47 -18.68 4.25
C ALA A 298 3.40 -18.38 5.29
N ALA A 299 2.14 -18.44 4.86
CA ALA A 299 0.97 -18.38 5.71
C ALA A 299 -0.10 -19.31 5.13
N VAL A 300 -1.01 -19.80 5.97
CA VAL A 300 -2.14 -20.61 5.49
C VAL A 300 -3.08 -19.72 4.67
N GLY A 301 -3.42 -20.17 3.46
CA GLY A 301 -4.38 -19.47 2.60
C GLY A 301 -3.79 -18.35 1.74
N LEU A 302 -2.49 -18.07 1.85
CA LEU A 302 -1.77 -17.11 1.00
C LEU A 302 -0.64 -17.80 0.26
N ASP A 303 -0.42 -17.43 -1.00
CA ASP A 303 0.77 -17.86 -1.75
C ASP A 303 2.04 -17.34 -1.05
N SER A 304 3.03 -18.21 -0.88
CA SER A 304 4.28 -17.89 -0.20
C SER A 304 5.19 -17.00 -1.07
N ALA A 305 6.09 -16.27 -0.42
CA ALA A 305 7.15 -15.51 -1.10
C ALA A 305 8.53 -16.02 -0.71
N THR A 306 9.42 -16.11 -1.69
CA THR A 306 10.84 -16.39 -1.50
C THR A 306 11.63 -15.09 -1.62
N SER A 307 12.59 -14.87 -0.73
CA SER A 307 13.45 -13.69 -0.82
C SER A 307 14.44 -13.80 -1.98
N GLU A 308 14.92 -12.65 -2.44
CA GLU A 308 16.22 -12.60 -3.10
C GLU A 308 17.31 -13.17 -2.17
N THR A 309 18.40 -13.66 -2.76
CA THR A 309 19.53 -14.12 -1.96
C THR A 309 20.22 -12.95 -1.26
N PHE A 310 20.63 -13.16 -0.01
CA PHE A 310 21.42 -12.21 0.78
C PHE A 310 22.72 -12.87 1.26
N THR A 311 23.64 -12.04 1.75
CA THR A 311 24.92 -12.48 2.33
C THR A 311 24.89 -12.26 3.83
N VAL A 312 25.27 -13.28 4.58
CA VAL A 312 25.55 -13.20 6.00
C VAL A 312 27.06 -13.06 6.16
N LEU A 313 27.49 -11.93 6.71
CA LEU A 313 28.90 -11.65 6.94
C LEU A 313 29.38 -12.34 8.21
N SER A 314 30.67 -12.65 8.27
CA SER A 314 31.30 -13.02 9.52
C SER A 314 31.11 -11.89 10.53
N ASN A 315 30.83 -12.27 11.77
CA ASN A 315 31.14 -11.40 12.88
C ASN A 315 32.67 -11.32 12.94
N GLU A 316 33.28 -10.38 12.22
CA GLU A 316 34.70 -10.06 12.35
C GLU A 316 34.91 -9.53 13.77
N GLY A 317 35.02 -10.47 14.70
CA GLY A 317 35.18 -10.20 16.11
C GLY A 317 36.54 -9.57 16.29
N VAL A 318 36.55 -8.27 16.56
CA VAL A 318 37.69 -7.55 17.12
C VAL A 318 38.38 -8.46 18.14
N ILE A 319 39.63 -8.86 17.88
CA ILE A 319 40.36 -9.75 18.81
C ILE A 319 40.86 -8.93 20.00
N HIS A 320 41.46 -7.78 19.68
CA HIS A 320 41.97 -6.80 20.64
C HIS A 320 41.63 -5.38 20.17
N TYR A 321 41.32 -4.50 21.11
CA TYR A 321 41.00 -3.10 20.83
C TYR A 321 41.55 -2.15 21.89
N TRP A 322 41.99 -0.97 21.44
CA TRP A 322 42.47 0.13 22.27
C TRP A 322 41.78 1.43 21.86
N HIS A 323 41.23 2.15 22.83
CA HIS A 323 40.70 3.49 22.67
C HIS A 323 41.58 4.57 23.32
N PHE A 324 42.47 4.21 24.26
CA PHE A 324 43.38 5.11 25.00
C PHE A 324 42.74 6.20 25.88
N ASN A 325 41.42 6.38 25.84
CA ASN A 325 40.65 7.38 26.60
C ASN A 325 40.82 7.31 28.14
N THR A 326 41.32 6.20 28.68
CA THR A 326 41.53 5.99 30.12
C THR A 326 42.98 6.22 30.57
N LEU A 327 43.90 6.54 29.64
CA LEU A 327 45.30 6.78 29.97
C LEU A 327 45.49 8.08 30.76
N SER A 328 46.48 8.07 31.67
CA SER A 328 46.87 9.23 32.46
C SER A 328 48.37 9.20 32.79
N GLY A 329 49.03 10.35 32.60
CA GLY A 329 50.47 10.53 32.77
C GLY A 329 51.37 9.72 31.82
N THR A 330 52.61 9.54 32.26
CA THR A 330 53.58 8.67 31.57
C THR A 330 53.27 7.20 31.87
N VAL A 331 53.23 6.38 30.84
CA VAL A 331 52.92 4.94 30.92
C VAL A 331 54.07 4.09 30.36
N ASN A 332 54.29 2.91 30.95
CA ASN A 332 55.32 1.96 30.50
C ASN A 332 54.73 0.82 29.66
N GLU A 333 53.48 0.46 29.93
CA GLU A 333 52.70 -0.53 29.20
C GLU A 333 51.24 -0.08 29.11
N VAL A 334 50.55 -0.46 28.03
CA VAL A 334 49.14 -0.16 27.80
C VAL A 334 48.40 -1.43 27.43
N PHE A 335 47.57 -1.92 28.34
CA PHE A 335 46.70 -3.06 28.06
C PHE A 335 45.56 -2.66 27.12
N SER A 336 45.09 -3.64 26.35
CA SER A 336 43.87 -3.51 25.53
C SER A 336 42.66 -3.20 26.39
N ASP A 337 41.82 -2.27 25.91
CA ASP A 337 40.54 -1.92 26.51
C ASP A 337 39.50 -3.04 26.29
N PHE A 338 39.68 -3.83 25.23
CA PHE A 338 38.93 -5.06 24.98
C PHE A 338 39.82 -6.16 24.42
N SER A 339 39.61 -7.38 24.90
CA SER A 339 40.16 -8.60 24.33
C SER A 339 39.11 -9.72 24.41
N ILE A 340 38.88 -10.41 23.31
CA ILE A 340 37.95 -11.55 23.27
C ILE A 340 38.54 -12.77 24.01
N ASN A 341 37.68 -13.66 24.51
CA ASN A 341 38.06 -14.96 25.07
C ASN A 341 39.09 -14.93 26.22
N GLN A 342 39.08 -13.87 27.04
CA GLN A 342 40.05 -13.67 28.14
C GLN A 342 41.52 -13.60 27.70
N LEU A 343 41.75 -13.37 26.41
CA LEU A 343 43.08 -13.02 25.92
C LEU A 343 43.49 -11.68 26.52
N SER A 344 44.79 -11.38 26.49
CA SER A 344 45.31 -10.12 26.96
C SER A 344 46.40 -9.64 26.02
N ALA A 345 46.15 -8.51 25.38
CA ALA A 345 47.14 -7.83 24.57
C ALA A 345 47.63 -6.56 25.26
N ARG A 346 48.88 -6.19 24.98
CA ARG A 346 49.49 -4.96 25.49
C ARG A 346 50.41 -4.29 24.47
N ILE A 347 50.62 -3.01 24.67
CA ILE A 347 51.58 -2.17 23.94
C ILE A 347 52.70 -1.76 24.90
N THR A 348 53.95 -1.86 24.46
CA THR A 348 55.14 -1.40 25.19
C THR A 348 56.08 -0.61 24.28
N TYR A 349 56.98 0.19 24.87
CA TYR A 349 57.95 0.99 24.12
C TYR A 349 59.38 0.80 24.66
N PRO A 350 59.94 -0.43 24.61
CA PRO A 350 61.24 -0.74 25.16
C PRO A 350 62.37 0.05 24.47
N GLY A 351 63.48 0.24 25.18
CA GLY A 351 64.71 0.83 24.65
C GLY A 351 65.48 1.63 25.69
N THR A 352 66.57 2.28 25.26
CA THR A 352 67.50 2.98 26.16
C THR A 352 67.50 4.50 25.90
N GLY A 353 67.35 5.33 26.94
CA GLY A 353 67.33 6.80 26.80
C GLY A 353 65.99 7.44 27.17
N ASP A 354 65.83 8.73 26.89
CA ASP A 354 64.78 9.57 27.51
C ASP A 354 63.39 9.48 26.86
N GLY A 355 63.21 8.74 25.75
CA GLY A 355 61.89 8.52 25.14
C GLY A 355 60.92 7.77 26.07
N TYR A 356 59.62 8.02 25.96
CA TYR A 356 58.59 7.39 26.81
C TYR A 356 57.22 7.41 26.11
N MET A 357 56.22 6.72 26.69
CA MET A 357 54.82 6.82 26.25
C MET A 357 54.02 7.68 27.23
N ASP A 358 53.11 8.51 26.73
CA ASP A 358 52.14 9.25 27.53
C ASP A 358 50.82 9.44 26.79
N GLU A 359 49.75 9.85 27.49
CA GLU A 359 48.57 10.32 26.77
C GLU A 359 48.81 11.68 26.12
N ARG A 360 48.06 11.90 25.05
CA ARG A 360 47.78 13.22 24.53
C ARG A 360 46.30 13.29 24.23
N THR A 361 45.61 14.27 24.82
CA THR A 361 44.25 14.61 24.38
C THR A 361 44.30 15.20 22.98
N HIS A 362 43.37 14.79 22.13
CA HIS A 362 43.19 15.38 20.81
C HIS A 362 43.02 16.91 20.90
N ARG A 363 43.71 17.66 20.03
CA ARG A 363 43.53 19.11 19.88
C ARG A 363 42.56 19.38 18.73
N PRO A 364 41.85 20.53 18.70
CA PRO A 364 40.98 20.91 17.58
C PRO A 364 41.64 20.93 16.18
N ALA A 365 42.97 20.87 16.09
CA ALA A 365 43.73 20.87 14.85
C ALA A 365 44.33 19.49 14.48
N ASP A 366 44.21 18.50 15.38
CA ASP A 366 44.58 17.13 15.06
C ASP A 366 43.44 16.53 14.20
N PRO A 367 43.69 15.56 13.30
CA PRO A 367 42.61 14.83 12.62
C PRO A 367 41.90 13.92 13.62
N VAL A 368 40.56 14.01 13.72
CA VAL A 368 39.78 13.11 14.57
C VAL A 368 39.84 11.72 13.96
N SER A 369 40.29 10.73 14.72
CA SER A 369 40.33 9.33 14.26
C SER A 369 39.11 8.56 14.77
N ASP A 370 37.95 8.83 14.18
CA ASP A 370 36.72 8.05 14.44
C ASP A 370 36.73 6.66 13.77
N LEU A 371 37.80 6.34 13.03
CA LEU A 371 37.95 5.11 12.24
C LEU A 371 37.89 3.82 13.07
N ASN A 372 38.18 3.90 14.36
CA ASN A 372 38.25 2.74 15.26
C ASN A 372 37.20 2.81 16.38
N LEU A 373 36.09 3.55 16.25
CA LEU A 373 35.09 3.62 17.31
C LEU A 373 34.36 2.28 17.50
N HIS A 374 34.79 1.52 18.51
CA HIS A 374 34.12 0.30 18.95
C HIS A 374 33.69 0.40 20.42
N HIS A 375 32.83 -0.52 20.86
CA HIS A 375 32.45 -0.68 22.28
C HIS A 375 31.87 0.59 22.94
N GLY A 376 31.05 1.35 22.21
CA GLY A 376 30.31 2.50 22.74
C GLY A 376 31.15 3.75 23.03
N GLN A 377 32.31 3.90 22.37
CA GLN A 377 33.06 5.16 22.41
C GLN A 377 32.36 6.21 21.52
N GLU A 378 32.17 7.42 22.07
CA GLU A 378 31.55 8.53 21.34
C GLU A 378 32.58 9.21 20.40
N PRO A 379 32.13 9.75 19.24
CA PRO A 379 32.99 10.50 18.34
C PRO A 379 33.68 11.69 19.01
N GLU A 380 34.85 12.08 18.48
CA GLU A 380 35.61 13.25 18.93
C GLU A 380 36.08 13.23 20.41
N GLN A 381 35.91 12.12 21.14
CA GLN A 381 36.33 12.00 22.56
C GLN A 381 37.80 11.58 22.76
N GLY A 382 38.54 11.31 21.68
CA GLY A 382 39.78 10.51 21.70
C GLY A 382 40.98 11.14 22.42
N ALA A 383 41.52 10.43 23.42
CA ALA A 383 42.94 10.52 23.74
C ALA A 383 43.74 9.63 22.78
N VAL A 384 44.99 9.99 22.50
CA VAL A 384 45.91 9.16 21.72
C VAL A 384 47.08 8.70 22.58
N LEU A 385 47.56 7.49 22.33
CA LEU A 385 48.86 7.05 22.83
C LEU A 385 49.94 7.81 22.05
N ARG A 386 50.75 8.60 22.76
CA ARG A 386 51.87 9.33 22.17
C ARG A 386 53.19 8.67 22.56
N VAL A 387 53.99 8.36 21.54
CA VAL A 387 55.39 7.92 21.70
C VAL A 387 56.33 9.12 21.59
N ARG A 388 57.21 9.33 22.58
CA ARG A 388 58.08 10.51 22.69
C ARG A 388 59.51 10.21 22.26
N ASN A 389 60.09 11.17 21.54
CA ASN A 389 61.51 11.18 21.20
C ASN A 389 62.41 11.41 22.43
N PRO A 390 63.69 10.97 22.41
CA PRO A 390 64.35 10.28 21.29
C PRO A 390 63.89 8.83 21.11
N ALA A 391 63.56 8.47 19.86
CA ALA A 391 63.05 7.15 19.46
C ALA A 391 64.13 6.22 18.88
N ASN A 392 65.35 6.71 18.67
CA ASN A 392 66.41 6.04 17.90
C ASN A 392 66.97 4.74 18.52
N THR A 393 66.54 4.40 19.72
CA THR A 393 66.90 3.20 20.48
C THR A 393 65.67 2.43 20.96
N ARG A 394 64.47 2.80 20.45
CA ARG A 394 63.18 2.33 20.93
C ARG A 394 62.31 1.84 19.79
N GLU A 395 61.45 0.88 20.09
CA GLU A 395 60.50 0.26 19.16
C GLU A 395 59.12 0.14 19.82
N LEU A 396 58.04 0.44 19.10
CA LEU A 396 56.68 0.28 19.62
C LEU A 396 56.24 -1.16 19.39
N LEU A 397 56.16 -1.92 20.48
CA LEU A 397 55.90 -3.36 20.45
C LEU A 397 54.45 -3.64 20.85
N LEU A 398 53.74 -4.39 20.03
CA LEU A 398 52.39 -4.86 20.29
C LEU A 398 52.43 -6.39 20.50
N GLU A 399 52.14 -6.84 21.71
CA GLU A 399 51.96 -8.26 22.03
C GLU A 399 50.48 -8.58 21.93
N VAL A 400 50.09 -9.27 20.87
CA VAL A 400 48.69 -9.51 20.46
C VAL A 400 48.39 -11.01 20.30
N PRO A 401 48.07 -11.74 21.39
CA PRO A 401 47.78 -13.17 21.30
C PRO A 401 46.55 -13.46 20.43
N THR A 402 46.72 -14.12 19.29
CA THR A 402 45.62 -14.47 18.37
C THR A 402 45.16 -15.93 18.51
N THR A 403 45.32 -16.53 19.69
CA THR A 403 44.99 -17.95 19.92
C THR A 403 43.53 -18.25 19.61
N GLY A 404 43.30 -19.17 18.67
CA GLY A 404 41.96 -19.55 18.21
C GLY A 404 41.44 -18.76 17.00
N PHE A 405 42.25 -17.84 16.46
CA PHE A 405 41.92 -17.03 15.29
C PHE A 405 42.85 -17.34 14.11
N LYS A 406 42.36 -17.09 12.89
CA LYS A 406 43.10 -17.18 11.62
C LYS A 406 42.81 -15.94 10.79
N ASP A 407 43.55 -15.74 9.70
CA ASP A 407 43.34 -14.63 8.76
C ASP A 407 43.38 -13.26 9.46
N ILE A 408 44.45 -13.04 10.25
CA ILE A 408 44.59 -11.89 11.15
C ILE A 408 44.83 -10.60 10.36
N GLU A 409 44.01 -9.59 10.64
CA GLU A 409 44.18 -8.22 10.15
C GLU A 409 44.51 -7.27 11.30
N VAL A 410 45.32 -6.24 11.01
CA VAL A 410 45.64 -5.16 11.94
C VAL A 410 45.33 -3.84 11.27
N ALA A 411 44.48 -3.03 11.90
CA ALA A 411 44.17 -1.67 11.48
C ALA A 411 44.56 -0.67 12.56
N PHE A 412 45.22 0.42 12.17
CA PHE A 412 45.58 1.52 13.07
C PHE A 412 45.63 2.85 12.33
N ALA A 413 45.44 3.94 13.06
CA ALA A 413 45.64 5.30 12.58
C ALA A 413 46.82 5.92 13.33
N ILE A 414 47.66 6.67 12.61
CA ILE A 414 48.83 7.33 13.18
C ILE A 414 49.00 8.75 12.62
N THR A 415 49.50 9.64 13.48
CA THR A 415 49.91 11.00 13.10
C THR A 415 51.20 11.36 13.82
N ARG A 416 51.91 12.38 13.34
CA ARG A 416 53.15 12.86 13.96
C ARG A 416 53.13 14.38 14.16
N THR A 417 54.01 14.84 15.04
CA THR A 417 54.34 16.27 15.13
C THR A 417 55.47 16.62 14.17
N SER A 418 55.75 17.91 13.97
CA SER A 418 56.86 18.40 13.14
C SER A 418 58.23 17.85 13.52
N SER A 419 58.39 17.38 14.76
CA SER A 419 59.64 16.79 15.29
C SER A 419 59.61 15.28 15.39
N GLY A 420 58.49 14.62 15.05
CA GLY A 420 58.37 13.16 15.03
C GLY A 420 59.04 12.55 13.79
N ALA A 421 59.51 11.31 13.90
CA ALA A 421 60.05 10.57 12.78
C ALA A 421 59.00 10.43 11.66
N GLN A 422 59.43 10.67 10.42
CA GLN A 422 58.55 10.70 9.26
C GLN A 422 58.43 9.33 8.59
N GLU A 423 59.49 8.54 8.61
CA GLU A 423 59.52 7.18 8.04
C GLU A 423 59.26 6.15 9.15
N GLN A 424 58.41 5.17 8.84
CA GLN A 424 58.09 4.04 9.71
C GLN A 424 58.09 2.74 8.91
N GLU A 425 58.37 1.64 9.61
CA GLU A 425 58.30 0.28 9.10
C GLU A 425 57.41 -0.54 10.03
N PHE A 426 56.70 -1.52 9.48
CA PHE A 426 55.83 -2.40 10.26
C PHE A 426 56.36 -3.83 10.17
N TYR A 427 56.54 -4.48 11.31
CA TYR A 427 57.05 -5.84 11.40
C TYR A 427 56.08 -6.71 12.19
N TYR A 428 56.09 -8.02 11.92
CA TYR A 428 55.39 -9.01 12.73
C TYR A 428 56.35 -10.12 13.18
N SER A 429 55.99 -10.79 14.26
CA SER A 429 56.69 -11.95 14.78
C SER A 429 55.68 -13.04 15.13
N THR A 430 56.00 -14.29 14.79
CA THR A 430 55.18 -15.47 15.14
C THR A 430 55.81 -16.33 16.23
N ASP A 431 56.99 -15.96 16.73
CA ASP A 431 57.79 -16.73 17.69
C ASP A 431 58.07 -15.96 18.99
N GLY A 432 57.18 -15.02 19.34
CA GLY A 432 57.25 -14.24 20.57
C GLY A 432 58.35 -13.18 20.56
N GLY A 433 58.70 -12.66 19.39
CA GLY A 433 59.66 -11.57 19.22
C GLY A 433 61.11 -12.02 19.05
N SER A 434 61.36 -13.31 18.80
CA SER A 434 62.71 -13.82 18.56
C SER A 434 63.18 -13.50 17.13
N ASN A 435 62.27 -13.58 16.16
CA ASN A 435 62.48 -13.17 14.77
C ASN A 435 61.35 -12.24 14.31
N TRP A 436 61.69 -11.30 13.43
CA TRP A 436 60.79 -10.28 12.90
C TRP A 436 60.84 -10.25 11.38
N ASP A 437 59.66 -10.32 10.77
CA ASP A 437 59.45 -10.21 9.33
C ASP A 437 58.79 -8.85 9.01
N ILE A 438 59.28 -8.17 7.97
CA ILE A 438 58.71 -6.89 7.53
C ILE A 438 57.39 -7.10 6.77
N VAL A 439 56.42 -6.22 7.00
CA VAL A 439 55.19 -6.12 6.21
C VAL A 439 55.28 -4.91 5.30
N GLY A 440 55.27 -5.16 3.99
CA GLY A 440 55.35 -4.09 3.00
C GLY A 440 56.70 -3.38 2.99
N GLU A 441 56.69 -2.10 2.63
CA GLU A 441 57.87 -1.23 2.59
C GLU A 441 57.73 -0.10 3.62
N ALA A 442 58.84 0.59 3.90
CA ALA A 442 58.81 1.79 4.75
C ALA A 442 57.83 2.82 4.19
N TYR A 443 56.98 3.36 5.06
CA TYR A 443 55.94 4.32 4.69
C TYR A 443 56.12 5.65 5.42
N THR A 444 55.62 6.71 4.80
CA THR A 444 55.70 8.07 5.35
C THR A 444 54.43 8.39 6.12
N VAL A 445 54.58 8.80 7.39
CA VAL A 445 53.49 9.41 8.15
C VAL A 445 53.49 10.92 7.88
N PRO A 446 52.39 11.48 7.36
CA PRO A 446 52.33 12.89 6.95
C PRO A 446 52.60 13.86 8.10
#